data_AF-A0A2U2P8Z1-F1
#
_entry.id   AF-A0A2U2P8Z1-F1
#
_cell.length_a   1.000
_cell.length_b   1.000
_cell.length_c   1.000
_cell.angle_alpha   90.00
_cell.angle_beta   90.00
_cell.angle_gamma   90.00
#
_symmetry.space_group_name_H-M   'P 1'
#
loop_
_entity.id
_entity.type
_entity.pdbx_description
1 polymer ?
#
loop_
_entity_poly.entity_id
_entity_poly.type
_entity_poly.pdbx_seq_one_letter_code
_entity_poly.pdbx_strand_id
1 'polypeptide(L)'
;RTWNRKADQSTEALSTYYVYDDFGNLCYVLPPKSEADSGIPGPDKQNALCYQYRYDERNRMSAKKIPGKGWEYQVYNQLDQVVA
;
A
#
# COMPACT_ATOMS: atom_id res chain seq x y z
N ARG A 1 -0.85 12.22 9.00
CA ARG A 1 -1.72 13.13 8.23
C ARG A 1 -0.98 14.44 8.01
N THR A 2 -1.12 15.05 6.83
CA THR A 2 -0.62 16.39 6.50
C THR A 2 -1.81 17.26 6.09
N TRP A 3 -1.60 18.56 5.93
CA TRP A 3 -2.64 19.50 5.52
C TRP A 3 -2.20 20.22 4.26
N ASN A 4 -3.11 20.36 3.30
CA ASN A 4 -2.88 21.11 2.08
C ASN A 4 -3.80 22.33 2.02
N ARG A 5 -3.25 23.50 1.67
CA ARG A 5 -4.02 24.74 1.51
C ARG A 5 -4.31 24.97 0.04
N LYS A 6 -5.59 24.97 -0.34
CA LYS A 6 -6.04 25.18 -1.71
C LYS A 6 -6.03 26.67 -2.07
N ALA A 7 -6.15 26.94 -3.38
CA ALA A 7 -6.16 28.30 -3.91
C ALA A 7 -7.37 29.13 -3.41
N ASP A 8 -8.47 28.47 -3.06
CA ASP A 8 -9.67 29.08 -2.46
C ASP A 8 -9.55 29.31 -0.95
N GLN A 9 -8.34 29.19 -0.38
CA GLN A 9 -8.03 29.27 1.05
C GLN A 9 -8.64 28.16 1.91
N SER A 10 -9.35 27.20 1.34
CA SER A 10 -9.80 26.01 2.07
C SER A 10 -8.60 25.11 2.41
N THR A 11 -8.70 24.38 3.53
CA THR A 11 -7.69 23.41 3.95
C THR A 11 -8.27 22.00 3.84
N GLU A 12 -7.54 21.10 3.20
CA GLU A 12 -7.88 19.67 3.18
C GLU A 12 -6.87 18.87 4.02
N ALA A 13 -7.39 17.86 4.72
CA ALA A 13 -6.58 16.86 5.39
C ALA A 13 -6.12 15.82 4.37
N LEU A 14 -4.84 15.43 4.44
CA LEU A 14 -4.25 14.38 3.65
C LEU A 14 -3.80 13.26 4.58
N SER A 15 -4.56 12.18 4.63
CA SER A 15 -4.26 11.00 5.45
C SER A 15 -3.60 9.90 4.62
N THR A 16 -2.57 9.27 5.20
CA THR A 16 -2.01 8.03 4.68
C THR A 16 -2.29 6.94 5.69
N TYR A 17 -2.92 5.85 5.25
CA TYR A 17 -3.25 4.71 6.11
C TYR A 17 -2.34 3.53 5.81
N TYR A 18 -1.94 2.84 6.88
CA TYR A 18 -1.15 1.62 6.83
C TYR A 18 -2.03 0.49 7.35
N VAL A 19 -2.30 -0.49 6.48
CA VAL A 19 -3.18 -1.63 6.80
C VAL A 19 -2.31 -2.84 7.06
N TYR A 20 -2.51 -3.48 8.19
CA TYR A 20 -1.75 -4.65 8.62
C TYR A 20 -2.65 -5.88 8.70
N ASP A 21 -2.09 -7.06 8.44
CA ASP A 21 -2.75 -8.33 8.77
C ASP A 21 -2.61 -8.67 10.27
N ASP A 22 -3.20 -9.79 10.67
CA ASP A 22 -3.16 -10.29 12.06
C ASP A 22 -1.74 -10.69 12.51
N PHE A 23 -0.81 -10.88 11.58
CA PHE A 23 0.60 -11.16 11.86
C PHE A 23 1.46 -9.89 11.94
N GLY A 24 0.85 -8.71 11.77
CA GLY A 24 1.54 -7.42 11.81
C GLY A 24 2.29 -7.07 10.52
N ASN A 25 2.04 -7.78 9.42
CA ASN A 25 2.64 -7.46 8.13
C ASN A 25 1.88 -6.32 7.46
N LEU A 26 2.62 -5.39 6.86
CA LEU A 26 2.02 -4.28 6.12
C LEU A 26 1.42 -4.79 4.80
N CYS A 27 0.09 -4.86 4.67
CA CYS A 27 -0.58 -5.32 3.46
C CYS A 27 -0.88 -4.20 2.46
N TYR A 28 -1.27 -3.02 2.95
CA TYR A 28 -1.59 -1.89 2.07
C TYR A 28 -1.07 -0.57 2.63
N VAL A 29 -0.66 0.31 1.72
CA VAL A 29 -0.52 1.75 2.01
C VAL A 29 -1.52 2.50 1.15
N LEU A 30 -2.48 3.14 1.82
CA LEU A 30 -3.55 3.92 1.20
C LEU A 30 -3.14 5.40 1.22
N PRO A 31 -2.68 5.97 0.08
CA PRO A 31 -2.30 7.38 0.03
C PRO A 31 -3.54 8.27 0.08
N PRO A 32 -3.40 9.58 0.35
CA PRO A 32 -4.54 10.51 0.43
C PRO A 32 -5.45 10.47 -0.80
N LYS A 33 -4.87 10.26 -2.00
CA LYS A 33 -5.61 10.18 -3.27
C LYS A 33 -6.54 8.97 -3.37
N SER A 34 -6.39 7.94 -2.53
CA SER A 34 -7.32 6.81 -2.50
C SER A 34 -8.62 7.14 -1.74
N GLU A 35 -8.70 8.31 -1.10
CA GLU A 35 -9.88 8.79 -0.34
C GLU A 35 -10.27 7.87 0.81
N ALA A 36 -9.28 7.30 1.49
CA ALA A 36 -9.50 6.36 2.59
C ALA A 36 -10.14 7.00 3.84
N ASP A 37 -10.12 8.34 3.94
CA ASP A 37 -10.83 9.08 5.00
C ASP A 37 -12.38 8.91 4.89
N SER A 38 -12.90 8.58 3.70
CA SER A 38 -14.33 8.38 3.46
C SER A 38 -14.77 6.91 3.48
N GLY A 39 -13.85 5.99 3.78
CA GLY A 39 -14.10 4.55 3.82
C GLY A 39 -13.04 3.74 3.05
N ILE A 40 -13.18 2.41 3.06
CA ILE A 40 -12.23 1.53 2.36
C ILE A 40 -12.37 1.77 0.85
N PRO A 41 -11.28 2.13 0.14
CA PRO A 41 -11.32 2.37 -1.30
C PRO A 41 -11.79 1.12 -2.05
N GLY A 42 -12.54 1.28 -3.15
CA GLY A 42 -12.92 0.14 -3.99
C GLY A 42 -11.72 -0.51 -4.72
N PRO A 43 -11.88 -1.74 -5.25
CA PRO A 43 -10.79 -2.49 -5.89
C PRO A 43 -10.04 -1.74 -6.98
N ASP A 44 -10.73 -0.92 -7.79
CA ASP A 44 -10.10 -0.15 -8.87
C ASP A 44 -9.13 0.90 -8.32
N LYS A 45 -9.54 1.65 -7.29
CA LYS A 45 -8.67 2.62 -6.61
C LYS A 45 -7.52 1.91 -5.90
N GLN A 46 -7.78 0.79 -5.22
CA GLN A 46 -6.72 0.00 -4.58
C GLN A 46 -5.68 -0.49 -5.60
N ASN A 47 -6.12 -0.90 -6.79
CA ASN A 47 -5.24 -1.42 -7.83
C ASN A 47 -4.46 -0.33 -8.56
N ALA A 48 -5.03 0.87 -8.71
CA ALA A 48 -4.41 1.96 -9.43
C ALA A 48 -3.56 2.88 -8.54
N LEU A 49 -3.94 3.06 -7.27
CA LEU A 49 -3.40 4.13 -6.41
C LEU A 49 -2.70 3.62 -5.15
N CYS A 50 -3.01 2.41 -4.67
CA CYS A 50 -2.48 1.92 -3.39
C CYS A 50 -1.28 1.00 -3.58
N TYR A 51 -0.35 1.07 -2.64
CA TYR A 51 0.68 0.04 -2.52
C TYR A 51 0.05 -1.20 -1.90
N GLN A 52 0.43 -2.38 -2.41
CA GLN A 52 -0.04 -3.66 -1.90
C GLN A 52 1.17 -4.55 -1.65
N TYR A 53 1.14 -5.36 -0.61
CA TYR A 53 2.20 -6.28 -0.26
C TYR A 53 1.60 -7.64 0.05
N ARG A 54 2.32 -8.69 -0.36
CA ARG A 54 1.96 -10.08 -0.11
C ARG A 54 3.13 -10.77 0.56
N TYR A 55 2.78 -11.70 1.44
CA TYR A 55 3.73 -12.46 2.22
C TYR A 55 3.53 -13.94 1.95
N ASP A 56 4.61 -14.70 2.01
CA ASP A 56 4.56 -16.16 1.99
C ASP A 56 4.22 -16.73 3.38
N GLU A 57 4.04 -18.05 3.46
CA GLU A 57 3.73 -18.76 4.72
C GLU A 57 4.84 -18.63 5.79
N ARG A 58 6.02 -18.13 5.41
CA ARG A 58 7.17 -17.89 6.30
C ARG A 58 7.29 -16.42 6.68
N ASN A 59 6.25 -15.62 6.46
CA ASN A 59 6.19 -14.20 6.80
C ASN A 59 7.19 -13.32 6.05
N ARG A 60 7.61 -13.74 4.85
CA ARG A 60 8.53 -12.97 3.99
C ARG A 60 7.77 -12.33 2.85
N MET A 61 8.13 -11.11 2.48
CA MET A 61 7.46 -10.39 1.39
C MET A 61 7.73 -11.08 0.04
N SER A 62 6.72 -11.72 -0.51
CA SER A 62 6.79 -12.45 -1.78
C SER A 62 6.42 -11.58 -2.97
N ALA A 63 5.63 -10.53 -2.77
CA ALA A 63 5.30 -9.58 -3.82
C ALA A 63 4.96 -8.21 -3.25
N LYS A 64 5.23 -7.16 -4.03
CA LYS A 64 4.74 -5.81 -3.78
C LYS A 64 4.19 -5.21 -5.08
N LYS A 65 3.05 -4.53 -4.99
CA LYS A 65 2.45 -3.79 -6.09
C LYS A 65 2.73 -2.30 -5.91
N ILE A 66 3.36 -1.70 -6.91
CA ILE A 66 3.64 -0.26 -6.94
C ILE A 66 2.62 0.40 -7.87
N PRO A 67 1.86 1.42 -7.39
CA PRO A 67 0.97 2.23 -8.23
C PRO A 67 1.68 2.74 -9.48
N GLY A 68 1.08 2.52 -10.66
CA GLY A 68 1.66 2.92 -11.95
C GLY A 68 2.78 2.04 -12.51
N LYS A 69 3.32 1.08 -11.73
CA LYS A 69 4.33 0.11 -12.23
C LYS A 69 3.78 -1.32 -12.31
N GLY A 70 2.97 -1.75 -11.34
CA GLY A 70 2.45 -3.11 -11.25
C GLY A 70 3.14 -3.95 -10.17
N TRP A 71 3.05 -5.27 -10.29
CA TRP A 71 3.62 -6.21 -9.32
C TRP A 71 5.12 -6.42 -9.56
N GLU A 72 5.88 -6.37 -8.47
CA GLU A 72 7.24 -6.88 -8.37
C GLU A 72 7.22 -8.08 -7.43
N TYR A 73 7.87 -9.16 -7.83
CA TYR A 73 7.93 -10.39 -7.07
C TYR A 73 9.31 -10.52 -6.42
N GLN A 74 9.36 -11.17 -5.26
CA GLN A 74 10.58 -11.59 -4.60
C GLN A 74 10.54 -13.10 -4.42
N VAL A 75 11.48 -13.79 -5.05
CA VAL A 75 11.61 -15.24 -5.01
C VAL A 75 12.75 -15.60 -4.06
N TYR A 76 12.49 -16.53 -3.14
CA TYR A 76 13.48 -16.99 -2.17
C TYR A 76 13.88 -18.43 -2.44
N ASN A 77 15.17 -18.74 -2.30
CA ASN A 77 15.66 -20.11 -2.31
C ASN A 77 15.48 -20.79 -0.95
N GLN A 78 15.89 -22.07 -0.85
CA GLN A 78 15.81 -22.85 0.40
C GLN A 78 16.69 -22.30 1.53
N LEU A 79 17.69 -21.47 1.22
CA LEU A 79 18.58 -20.81 2.17
C LEU A 79 18.09 -19.41 2.56
N ASP A 80 16.84 -19.06 2.24
CA ASP A 80 16.21 -17.77 2.53
C ASP A 80 16.83 -16.56 1.85
N GLN A 81 17.53 -16.77 0.74
CA GLN A 81 18.14 -15.70 -0.06
C GLN A 81 17.22 -15.30 -1.21
N VAL A 82 17.12 -14.00 -1.48
CA VAL A 82 16.43 -13.46 -2.66
C VAL A 82 17.22 -13.85 -3.92
N VAL A 83 16.53 -14.48 -4.88
CA VAL A 83 17.11 -14.93 -6.14
C VAL A 83 16.50 -14.26 -7.37
N ALA A 84 15.35 -13.60 -7.23
CA ALA A 84 14.69 -12.80 -8.25
C ALA A 84 13.75 -11.78 -7.62
#